data_AF-A0A7U3UPY8-F1
#
_entry.id   AF-A0A7U3UPY8-F1
#
_cell.length_a   1.000
_cell.length_b   1.000
_cell.length_c   1.000
_cell.angle_alpha   90.00
_cell.angle_beta   90.00
_cell.angle_gamma   90.00
#
_symmetry.space_group_name_H-M   'P 1'
#
loop_
_entity.id
_entity.type
_entity.pdbx_description
1 polymer ?
#
loop_
_entity_poly.entity_id
_entity_poly.type
_entity_poly.pdbx_seq_one_letter_code
_entity_poly.pdbx_strand_id
1 'polypeptide(L)'
;MTGEHRDTVNRRRLLYGGAAALAGTGAAAWASGAWEAPAAGAVPPQHPGYADVVADFGAKGDGTTDDSAAFEAAYAYAEKRAAGGTGRTVILVPPGQYRVTKPGALLAADSPTHQVNGLRFVGAGLRISDIVFAPATTDGPDGGSYLCRNNDTWQNVSFEGLRFTSGTPGASFFYSYSTGGAANYRFSDCEWMGEWEYGIALDGSNTNSEMRWEACRVGGAYRKAFLYAGLSLHSTDREQQDQFLNYWFTDMNVTYEWGNFLEFPYGGSVTCRSGSYIVTGRRPTAHPDYGFESAFFRFPRPSHFDGVQRFHAEDIRFELRDDAVVVIDCAWNRGTVHFNDCDDTAHAFKSFSDALRAHRYTLTDNGPLVRYDSCQLVGTHQYRTASGATPPSCVRYDMCRLASHPSASFLALDAHQDRDFATFASCLPA
;
A
#
# COMPACT_ATOMS: atom_id res chain seq x y z
N MET A 1 -64.07 -13.97 13.50
CA MET A 1 -63.83 -12.52 13.55
C MET A 1 -62.88 -12.21 12.41
N THR A 2 -63.40 -11.99 11.19
CA THR A 2 -63.59 -10.63 10.60
C THR A 2 -62.25 -9.88 10.56
N GLY A 3 -61.60 -9.58 9.45
CA GLY A 3 -61.93 -9.57 8.03
C GLY A 3 -61.02 -8.52 7.37
N GLU A 4 -60.52 -8.81 6.16
CA GLU A 4 -60.10 -7.89 5.07
C GLU A 4 -59.01 -6.82 5.36
N HIS A 5 -57.97 -6.65 4.53
CA HIS A 5 -58.08 -6.16 3.15
C HIS A 5 -56.88 -6.56 2.27
N ARG A 6 -57.18 -6.85 0.99
CA ARG A 6 -56.26 -6.96 -0.15
C ARG A 6 -55.92 -5.58 -0.71
N ASP A 7 -54.77 -5.48 -1.41
CA ASP A 7 -54.61 -4.93 -2.78
C ASP A 7 -53.14 -5.15 -3.24
N THR A 8 -52.84 -6.10 -4.16
CA THR A 8 -52.70 -6.00 -5.65
C THR A 8 -51.50 -5.16 -6.13
N VAL A 9 -50.67 -5.43 -7.14
CA VAL A 9 -50.55 -6.37 -8.30
C VAL A 9 -49.14 -6.07 -8.91
N ASN A 10 -48.23 -7.02 -9.14
CA ASN A 10 -48.01 -7.91 -10.30
C ASN A 10 -46.94 -7.45 -11.33
N ARG A 11 -46.20 -8.47 -11.79
CA ARG A 11 -45.11 -8.54 -12.76
C ARG A 11 -45.58 -8.25 -14.20
N ARG A 12 -44.74 -7.61 -15.03
CA ARG A 12 -44.35 -7.96 -16.44
C ARG A 12 -43.67 -6.75 -17.10
N ARG A 13 -42.39 -6.89 -17.50
CA ARG A 13 -41.94 -7.15 -18.89
C ARG A 13 -42.55 -6.22 -19.94
N LEU A 14 -41.72 -5.35 -20.51
CA LEU A 14 -41.88 -4.82 -21.87
C LEU A 14 -40.51 -4.83 -22.56
N LEU A 15 -40.43 -5.63 -23.61
CA LEU A 15 -39.32 -5.82 -24.54
C LEU A 15 -39.72 -5.24 -25.90
N TYR A 16 -38.74 -4.63 -26.56
CA TYR A 16 -38.49 -4.50 -28.01
C TYR A 16 -39.60 -4.15 -29.02
N GLY A 17 -39.24 -3.22 -29.92
CA GLY A 17 -39.34 -3.47 -31.37
C GLY A 17 -39.86 -2.31 -32.21
N GLY A 18 -39.06 -1.84 -33.18
CA GLY A 18 -39.50 -0.97 -34.27
C GLY A 18 -38.35 -0.54 -35.17
N ALA A 19 -38.17 -1.23 -36.30
CA ALA A 19 -37.14 -1.03 -37.31
C ALA A 19 -37.59 -0.08 -38.44
N ALA A 20 -36.63 0.56 -39.13
CA ALA A 20 -36.70 0.83 -40.58
C ALA A 20 -35.31 1.12 -41.17
N ALA A 21 -35.01 0.47 -42.29
CA ALA A 21 -33.78 0.53 -43.07
C ALA A 21 -33.89 1.46 -44.30
N LEU A 22 -32.74 1.86 -44.89
CA LEU A 22 -32.41 2.01 -46.33
C LEU A 22 -31.12 2.86 -46.43
N ALA A 23 -29.96 2.28 -46.74
CA ALA A 23 -29.39 1.99 -48.08
C ALA A 23 -28.83 3.23 -48.81
N GLY A 24 -27.51 3.25 -49.05
CA GLY A 24 -26.84 4.22 -49.94
C GLY A 24 -25.32 4.10 -49.93
N THR A 25 -24.76 3.60 -51.03
CA THR A 25 -23.36 3.29 -51.33
C THR A 25 -22.45 4.52 -51.50
N GLY A 26 -21.16 4.39 -51.14
CA GLY A 26 -20.10 5.30 -51.60
C GLY A 26 -18.71 4.92 -51.05
N ALA A 27 -17.86 4.35 -51.90
CA ALA A 27 -16.44 4.12 -51.62
C ALA A 27 -15.63 5.42 -51.85
N ALA A 28 -14.67 5.72 -50.97
CA ALA A 28 -13.29 6.15 -51.29
C ALA A 28 -12.58 6.83 -50.10
N ALA A 29 -11.25 6.64 -50.09
CA ALA A 29 -10.22 7.39 -49.36
C ALA A 29 -9.99 7.05 -47.87
N TRP A 30 -9.12 6.06 -47.65
CA TRP A 30 -8.24 6.04 -46.48
C TRP A 30 -7.23 7.17 -46.63
N ALA A 31 -7.53 8.30 -46.00
CA ALA A 31 -6.57 9.37 -45.75
C ALA A 31 -6.31 9.40 -44.25
N SER A 32 -5.04 9.29 -43.89
CA SER A 32 -4.46 9.53 -42.58
C SER A 32 -4.94 10.88 -42.02
N GLY A 33 -5.98 10.85 -41.18
CA GLY A 33 -6.46 11.99 -40.43
C GLY A 33 -5.86 11.96 -39.04
N ALA A 34 -5.01 12.94 -38.74
CA ALA A 34 -4.62 13.28 -37.37
C ALA A 34 -5.89 13.40 -36.52
N TRP A 35 -5.93 12.70 -35.40
CA TRP A 35 -7.03 12.78 -34.46
C TRP A 35 -6.94 14.15 -33.79
N GLU A 36 -7.75 15.10 -34.25
CA GLU A 36 -8.01 16.34 -33.53
C GLU A 36 -8.70 15.96 -32.21
N ALA A 37 -7.97 16.14 -31.11
CA ALA A 37 -8.56 16.12 -29.78
C ALA A 37 -9.72 17.14 -29.74
N PRO A 38 -10.84 16.85 -29.05
CA PRO A 38 -11.86 17.86 -28.87
C PRO A 38 -11.23 19.06 -28.18
N ALA A 39 -11.42 20.24 -28.76
CA ALA A 39 -11.01 21.49 -28.15
C ALA A 39 -11.56 21.54 -26.72
N ALA A 40 -10.64 21.60 -25.74
CA ALA A 40 -10.97 21.82 -24.35
C ALA A 40 -11.89 23.04 -24.26
N GLY A 41 -13.14 22.82 -23.86
CA GLY A 41 -14.04 23.90 -23.51
C GLY A 41 -13.34 24.77 -22.47
N ALA A 42 -13.28 26.08 -22.75
CA ALA A 42 -12.64 27.02 -21.85
C ALA A 42 -13.26 26.90 -20.45
N VAL A 43 -12.47 26.42 -19.50
CA VAL A 43 -12.81 26.38 -18.08
C VAL A 43 -13.24 27.79 -17.66
N PRO A 44 -14.39 27.96 -16.97
CA PRO A 44 -14.87 29.28 -16.55
C PRO A 44 -13.81 30.04 -15.73
N PRO A 45 -13.83 31.39 -15.75
CA PRO A 45 -12.88 32.18 -15.00
C PRO A 45 -13.10 31.97 -13.49
N GLN A 46 -12.04 31.54 -12.81
CA GLN A 46 -11.92 31.43 -11.35
C GLN A 46 -12.79 30.36 -10.67
N HIS A 47 -12.55 29.08 -10.96
CA HIS A 47 -12.87 28.04 -9.98
C HIS A 47 -12.00 28.22 -8.72
N PRO A 48 -12.59 28.29 -7.52
CA PRO A 48 -11.91 28.61 -6.28
C PRO A 48 -11.10 27.41 -5.78
N GLY A 49 -9.98 27.09 -6.43
CA GLY A 49 -9.06 26.06 -5.95
C GLY A 49 -9.58 24.63 -6.00
N TYR A 50 -10.72 24.36 -6.65
CA TYR A 50 -11.25 23.02 -6.92
C TYR A 50 -11.27 22.76 -8.43
N ALA A 51 -11.09 21.50 -8.83
CA ALA A 51 -11.19 21.05 -10.21
C ALA A 51 -11.89 19.67 -10.22
N ASP A 52 -13.04 19.56 -10.89
CA ASP A 52 -13.86 18.34 -10.91
C ASP A 52 -13.58 17.54 -12.19
N VAL A 53 -13.13 16.28 -12.04
CA VAL A 53 -12.77 15.43 -13.19
C VAL A 53 -13.93 15.20 -14.16
N VAL A 54 -15.18 15.22 -13.69
CA VAL A 54 -16.38 15.05 -14.52
C VAL A 54 -16.83 16.38 -15.09
N ALA A 55 -17.10 17.37 -14.22
CA ALA A 55 -17.72 18.62 -14.64
C ALA A 55 -16.78 19.51 -15.46
N ASP A 56 -15.49 19.54 -15.11
CA ASP A 56 -14.51 20.44 -15.74
C ASP A 56 -13.71 19.75 -16.85
N PHE A 57 -13.50 18.42 -16.76
CA PHE A 57 -12.63 17.68 -17.68
C PHE A 57 -13.31 16.52 -18.42
N GLY A 58 -14.59 16.26 -18.16
CA GLY A 58 -15.43 15.39 -18.98
C GLY A 58 -15.28 13.89 -18.74
N ALA A 59 -14.65 13.47 -17.63
CA ALA A 59 -14.66 12.07 -17.21
C ALA A 59 -16.09 11.53 -17.14
N LYS A 60 -16.29 10.25 -17.46
CA LYS A 60 -17.60 9.60 -17.46
C LYS A 60 -17.88 8.85 -16.18
N GLY A 61 -16.88 8.17 -15.60
CA GLY A 61 -17.09 7.40 -14.38
C GLY A 61 -18.07 6.24 -14.55
N ASP A 62 -18.22 5.71 -15.78
CA ASP A 62 -19.18 4.66 -16.13
C ASP A 62 -18.60 3.22 -16.09
N GLY A 63 -17.32 3.08 -15.70
CA GLY A 63 -16.58 1.83 -15.61
C GLY A 63 -16.02 1.30 -16.94
N THR A 64 -16.34 1.94 -18.07
CA THR A 64 -16.01 1.43 -19.41
C THR A 64 -15.24 2.44 -20.26
N THR A 65 -15.64 3.71 -20.23
CA THR A 65 -14.96 4.81 -20.93
C THR A 65 -13.57 5.01 -20.33
N ASP A 66 -12.58 5.20 -21.19
CA ASP A 66 -11.23 5.56 -20.73
C ASP A 66 -11.19 7.03 -20.30
N ASP A 67 -11.11 7.25 -19.00
CA ASP A 67 -11.13 8.55 -18.35
C ASP A 67 -9.73 9.17 -18.21
N SER A 68 -8.67 8.52 -18.72
CA SER A 68 -7.29 9.01 -18.57
C SER A 68 -7.09 10.46 -18.98
N ALA A 69 -7.67 10.90 -20.10
CA ALA A 69 -7.50 12.27 -20.58
C ALA A 69 -8.07 13.32 -19.63
N ALA A 70 -9.16 12.99 -18.92
CA ALA A 70 -9.78 13.91 -17.96
C ALA A 70 -8.91 14.05 -16.70
N PHE A 71 -8.34 12.96 -16.20
CA PHE A 71 -7.39 13.00 -15.09
C PHE A 71 -6.09 13.73 -15.44
N GLU A 72 -5.53 13.48 -16.64
CA GLU A 72 -4.34 14.19 -17.14
C GLU A 72 -4.60 15.71 -17.18
N ALA A 73 -5.77 16.11 -17.68
CA ALA A 73 -6.16 17.52 -17.74
C ALA A 73 -6.37 18.14 -16.35
N ALA A 74 -6.94 17.39 -15.41
CA ALA A 74 -7.11 17.84 -14.02
C ALA A 74 -5.77 18.05 -13.31
N TYR A 75 -4.82 17.13 -13.50
CA TYR A 75 -3.46 17.28 -12.99
C TYR A 75 -2.75 18.48 -13.63
N ALA A 76 -2.79 18.61 -14.96
CA ALA A 76 -2.17 19.74 -15.66
C ALA A 76 -2.76 21.09 -15.22
N TYR A 77 -4.07 21.13 -14.94
CA TYR A 77 -4.72 22.30 -14.35
C TYR A 77 -4.15 22.63 -12.96
N ALA A 78 -3.96 21.62 -12.11
CA ALA A 78 -3.38 21.80 -10.80
C ALA A 78 -1.93 22.32 -10.86
N GLU A 79 -1.11 21.74 -11.74
CA GLU A 79 0.28 22.13 -11.96
C GLU A 79 0.40 23.57 -12.48
N LYS A 80 -0.42 23.96 -13.47
CA LYS A 80 -0.44 25.34 -13.99
C LYS A 80 -0.78 26.39 -12.94
N ARG A 81 -1.50 25.99 -11.88
CA ARG A 81 -1.90 26.87 -10.77
C ARG A 81 -0.89 26.89 -9.63
N ALA A 82 0.12 26.02 -9.66
CA ALA A 82 1.23 26.11 -8.74
C ALA A 82 1.95 27.45 -8.95
N ALA A 83 2.12 28.21 -7.87
CA ALA A 83 2.77 29.51 -7.91
C ALA A 83 3.57 29.74 -6.63
N GLY A 84 4.81 30.21 -6.78
CA GLY A 84 5.72 30.43 -5.65
C GLY A 84 5.99 29.17 -4.83
N GLY A 85 6.09 28.01 -5.49
CA GLY A 85 6.30 26.71 -4.84
C GLY A 85 5.09 26.19 -4.05
N THR A 86 3.90 26.76 -4.23
CA THR A 86 2.67 26.35 -3.53
C THR A 86 1.60 25.92 -4.54
N GLY A 87 1.10 24.71 -4.39
CA GLY A 87 -0.12 24.24 -5.05
C GLY A 87 -1.35 24.58 -4.22
N ARG A 88 -2.46 24.88 -4.91
CA ARG A 88 -3.71 25.37 -4.30
C ARG A 88 -4.94 24.70 -4.88
N THR A 89 -4.77 23.49 -5.42
CA THR A 89 -5.80 22.80 -6.18
C THR A 89 -6.20 21.52 -5.46
N VAL A 90 -7.52 21.37 -5.31
CA VAL A 90 -8.19 20.15 -4.86
C VAL A 90 -8.88 19.55 -6.07
N ILE A 91 -8.44 18.37 -6.49
CA ILE A 91 -9.06 17.61 -7.57
C ILE A 91 -10.19 16.77 -6.97
N LEU A 92 -11.42 17.04 -7.38
CA LEU A 92 -12.61 16.31 -6.97
C LEU A 92 -12.85 15.14 -7.92
N VAL A 93 -13.11 13.97 -7.35
CA VAL A 93 -13.47 12.74 -8.06
C VAL A 93 -14.87 12.33 -7.60
N PRO A 94 -15.93 12.77 -8.29
CA PRO A 94 -17.32 12.46 -7.92
C PRO A 94 -17.61 10.96 -7.88
N PRO A 95 -18.78 10.53 -7.36
CA PRO A 95 -19.21 9.13 -7.42
C PRO A 95 -19.13 8.56 -8.84
N GLY A 96 -18.56 7.36 -8.97
CA GLY A 96 -18.38 6.70 -10.26
C GLY A 96 -17.25 5.68 -10.24
N GLN A 97 -17.18 4.88 -11.29
CA GLN A 97 -16.05 4.00 -11.55
C GLN A 97 -15.29 4.52 -12.77
N TYR A 98 -14.05 4.95 -12.58
CA TYR A 98 -13.25 5.61 -13.59
C TYR A 98 -12.18 4.67 -14.11
N ARG A 99 -12.30 4.26 -15.38
CA ARG A 99 -11.29 3.40 -15.99
C ARG A 99 -10.15 4.27 -16.53
N VAL A 100 -8.94 4.08 -16.02
CA VAL A 100 -7.75 4.84 -16.40
C VAL A 100 -6.74 3.89 -17.02
N THR A 101 -6.35 4.09 -18.28
CA THR A 101 -5.40 3.19 -18.98
C THR A 101 -4.00 3.78 -19.13
N LYS A 102 -3.84 5.09 -19.00
CA LYS A 102 -2.54 5.74 -19.17
C LYS A 102 -1.78 5.82 -17.85
N PRO A 103 -0.52 5.32 -17.78
CA PRO A 103 0.36 5.55 -16.64
C PRO A 103 0.56 7.05 -16.37
N GLY A 104 0.65 7.44 -15.11
CA GLY A 104 0.82 8.83 -14.70
C GLY A 104 -0.42 9.72 -14.85
N ALA A 105 -1.54 9.21 -15.37
CA ALA A 105 -2.72 10.04 -15.63
C ALA A 105 -3.25 10.76 -14.39
N LEU A 106 -3.12 10.18 -13.20
CA LEU A 106 -3.56 10.83 -11.96
C LEU A 106 -2.53 11.85 -11.44
N LEU A 107 -1.24 11.56 -11.58
CA LEU A 107 -0.14 12.43 -11.18
C LEU A 107 1.10 12.06 -12.01
N ALA A 108 1.57 12.96 -12.88
CA ALA A 108 2.74 12.76 -13.74
C ALA A 108 3.78 13.87 -13.50
N ALA A 109 4.32 13.93 -12.29
CA ALA A 109 5.32 14.93 -11.92
C ALA A 109 6.71 14.46 -12.34
N ASP A 110 7.31 15.19 -13.27
CA ASP A 110 8.66 14.91 -13.80
C ASP A 110 9.55 16.17 -13.86
N SER A 111 9.34 17.10 -12.92
CA SER A 111 10.04 18.40 -12.89
C SER A 111 10.75 18.60 -11.55
N PRO A 112 11.84 17.87 -11.27
CA PRO A 112 12.52 17.89 -9.97
C PRO A 112 13.08 19.28 -9.58
N THR A 113 13.31 20.17 -10.55
CA THR A 113 13.74 21.56 -10.31
C THR A 113 12.59 22.51 -9.95
N HIS A 114 11.34 22.05 -10.04
CA HIS A 114 10.13 22.83 -9.78
C HIS A 114 9.33 22.20 -8.64
N GLN A 115 9.90 22.26 -7.44
CA GLN A 115 9.26 21.72 -6.25
C GLN A 115 8.02 22.53 -5.86
N VAL A 116 6.92 21.82 -5.59
CA VAL A 116 5.63 22.40 -5.25
C VAL A 116 5.05 21.72 -4.01
N ASN A 117 4.49 22.52 -3.12
CA ASN A 117 3.89 22.08 -1.88
C ASN A 117 2.35 22.17 -1.94
N GLY A 118 1.66 21.05 -1.80
CA GLY A 118 0.21 21.00 -1.63
C GLY A 118 -0.55 20.60 -2.89
N LEU A 119 -1.04 19.36 -2.92
CA LEU A 119 -1.97 18.85 -3.92
C LEU A 119 -2.93 17.88 -3.22
N ARG A 120 -4.22 17.95 -3.52
CA ARG A 120 -5.21 17.07 -2.88
C ARG A 120 -6.15 16.46 -3.90
N PHE A 121 -6.45 15.19 -3.72
CA PHE A 121 -7.48 14.45 -4.43
C PHE A 121 -8.55 14.02 -3.44
N VAL A 122 -9.82 14.30 -3.73
CA VAL A 122 -10.95 13.98 -2.84
C VAL A 122 -12.01 13.22 -3.61
N GLY A 123 -12.28 12.00 -3.18
CA GLY A 123 -13.40 11.19 -3.63
C GLY A 123 -14.63 11.36 -2.73
N ALA A 124 -15.72 10.72 -3.12
CA ALA A 124 -16.98 10.73 -2.40
C ALA A 124 -17.07 9.65 -1.30
N GLY A 125 -15.98 8.89 -1.07
CA GLY A 125 -15.87 7.85 -0.06
C GLY A 125 -15.49 6.49 -0.63
N LEU A 126 -15.11 5.59 0.28
CA LEU A 126 -14.74 4.21 -0.05
C LEU A 126 -15.83 3.54 -0.89
N ARG A 127 -15.43 2.98 -2.04
CA ARG A 127 -16.31 2.27 -3.00
C ARG A 127 -17.41 3.13 -3.63
N ILE A 128 -17.34 4.46 -3.47
CA ILE A 128 -18.21 5.42 -4.13
C ILE A 128 -17.46 6.07 -5.30
N SER A 129 -16.20 6.47 -5.08
CA SER A 129 -15.28 6.91 -6.13
C SER A 129 -14.17 5.88 -6.32
N ASP A 130 -14.28 5.07 -7.38
CA ASP A 130 -13.35 3.96 -7.68
C ASP A 130 -12.55 4.25 -8.95
N ILE A 131 -11.23 4.39 -8.81
CA ILE A 131 -10.32 4.55 -9.94
C ILE A 131 -9.73 3.17 -10.27
N VAL A 132 -10.11 2.64 -11.43
CA VAL A 132 -9.63 1.36 -11.95
C VAL A 132 -8.47 1.61 -12.91
N PHE A 133 -7.25 1.35 -12.46
CA PHE A 133 -6.06 1.49 -13.29
C PHE A 133 -5.80 0.23 -14.11
N ALA A 134 -6.02 0.31 -15.42
CA ALA A 134 -5.94 -0.80 -16.36
C ALA A 134 -5.01 -0.48 -17.54
N PRO A 135 -3.70 -0.28 -17.29
CA PRO A 135 -2.75 -0.01 -18.35
C PRO A 135 -2.60 -1.19 -19.31
N ALA A 136 -2.23 -0.90 -20.55
CA ALA A 136 -2.03 -1.93 -21.59
C ALA A 136 -0.84 -2.86 -21.28
N THR A 137 0.17 -2.35 -20.57
CA THR A 137 1.37 -3.10 -20.16
C THR A 137 1.68 -2.81 -18.70
N THR A 138 2.36 -3.74 -18.04
CA THR A 138 2.92 -3.55 -16.69
C THR A 138 4.39 -3.15 -16.72
N ASP A 139 5.05 -3.33 -17.86
CA ASP A 139 6.46 -3.00 -18.05
C ASP A 139 6.56 -1.53 -18.49
N GLY A 140 6.94 -0.68 -17.54
CA GLY A 140 7.11 0.76 -17.74
C GLY A 140 8.43 1.26 -17.16
N PRO A 141 8.75 2.55 -17.34
CA PRO A 141 9.96 3.13 -16.77
C PRO A 141 9.99 2.94 -15.25
N ASP A 142 11.18 2.79 -14.68
CA ASP A 142 11.43 2.58 -13.26
C ASP A 142 10.71 1.35 -12.68
N GLY A 143 10.74 0.27 -13.48
CA GLY A 143 10.29 -1.05 -13.05
C GLY A 143 8.78 -1.25 -13.02
N GLY A 144 7.99 -0.39 -13.69
CA GLY A 144 6.56 -0.63 -13.79
C GLY A 144 5.72 0.48 -14.43
N SER A 145 4.46 0.13 -14.73
CA SER A 145 3.40 1.08 -15.02
C SER A 145 2.75 1.56 -13.72
N TYR A 146 2.89 2.84 -13.41
CA TYR A 146 2.36 3.47 -12.19
C TYR A 146 1.22 4.43 -12.53
N LEU A 147 0.14 4.42 -11.74
CA LEU A 147 -0.95 5.40 -11.86
C LEU A 147 -0.48 6.82 -11.50
N CYS A 148 0.38 6.92 -10.50
CA CYS A 148 1.01 8.15 -10.02
C CYS A 148 2.53 8.04 -10.09
N ARG A 149 3.20 9.08 -10.57
CA ARG A 149 4.65 9.24 -10.53
C ARG A 149 5.00 10.62 -10.03
N ASN A 150 5.78 10.69 -8.96
CA ASN A 150 6.31 11.94 -8.44
C ASN A 150 7.83 11.88 -8.43
N ASN A 151 8.46 12.58 -9.37
CA ASN A 151 9.91 12.70 -9.47
C ASN A 151 10.35 14.01 -8.81
N ASP A 152 10.53 13.96 -7.49
CA ASP A 152 11.07 15.05 -6.66
C ASP A 152 10.34 16.40 -6.82
N THR A 153 9.07 16.39 -7.23
CA THR A 153 8.31 17.59 -7.59
C THR A 153 7.34 17.99 -6.48
N TRP A 154 6.42 17.10 -6.07
CA TRP A 154 5.38 17.44 -5.12
C TRP A 154 5.70 16.99 -3.69
N GLN A 155 5.50 17.90 -2.73
CA GLN A 155 5.36 17.62 -1.31
C GLN A 155 3.93 17.86 -0.86
N ASN A 156 3.54 17.26 0.27
CA ASN A 156 2.22 17.50 0.87
C ASN A 156 1.07 17.09 -0.07
N VAL A 157 1.23 15.95 -0.74
CA VAL A 157 0.19 15.33 -1.57
C VAL A 157 -0.79 14.57 -0.68
N SER A 158 -2.09 14.71 -0.92
CA SER A 158 -3.12 14.02 -0.14
C SER A 158 -4.18 13.35 -1.02
N PHE A 159 -4.63 12.17 -0.59
CA PHE A 159 -5.73 11.42 -1.18
C PHE A 159 -6.75 11.10 -0.08
N GLU A 160 -8.03 11.35 -0.36
CA GLU A 160 -9.10 11.18 0.62
C GLU A 160 -10.34 10.54 0.00
N GLY A 161 -10.93 9.54 0.65
CA GLY A 161 -12.23 8.99 0.26
C GLY A 161 -12.23 8.33 -1.12
N LEU A 162 -11.11 7.69 -1.50
CA LEU A 162 -10.91 7.09 -2.82
C LEU A 162 -10.66 5.59 -2.73
N ARG A 163 -11.21 4.85 -3.68
CA ARG A 163 -10.76 3.48 -3.96
C ARG A 163 -9.86 3.47 -5.19
N PHE A 164 -8.77 2.71 -5.11
CA PHE A 164 -7.88 2.39 -6.22
C PHE A 164 -7.94 0.89 -6.48
N THR A 165 -8.27 0.50 -7.71
CA THR A 165 -8.33 -0.90 -8.12
C THR A 165 -7.33 -1.15 -9.24
N SER A 166 -6.46 -2.15 -9.10
CA SER A 166 -5.64 -2.64 -10.20
C SER A 166 -6.52 -3.45 -11.15
N GLY A 167 -6.77 -2.91 -12.34
CA GLY A 167 -7.46 -3.57 -13.44
C GLY A 167 -6.54 -4.41 -14.33
N THR A 168 -5.22 -4.21 -14.23
CA THR A 168 -4.19 -5.02 -14.90
C THR A 168 -3.26 -5.63 -13.84
N PRO A 169 -3.34 -6.95 -13.57
CA PRO A 169 -2.53 -7.60 -12.54
C PRO A 169 -1.02 -7.32 -12.69
N GLY A 170 -0.40 -6.79 -11.63
CA GLY A 170 1.00 -6.38 -11.64
C GLY A 170 1.25 -4.93 -12.05
N ALA A 171 0.21 -4.13 -12.28
CA ALA A 171 0.36 -2.67 -12.30
C ALA A 171 0.73 -2.15 -10.90
N SER A 172 1.20 -0.91 -10.82
CA SER A 172 1.57 -0.26 -9.55
C SER A 172 0.75 1.01 -9.32
N PHE A 173 0.50 1.37 -8.07
CA PHE A 173 -0.28 2.58 -7.77
C PHE A 173 0.62 3.83 -7.81
N PHE A 174 1.67 3.91 -7.01
CA PHE A 174 2.45 5.13 -6.84
C PHE A 174 3.97 4.88 -6.88
N TYR A 175 4.69 5.64 -7.69
CA TYR A 175 6.14 5.75 -7.65
C TYR A 175 6.56 7.12 -7.14
N SER A 176 7.47 7.16 -6.16
CA SER A 176 8.00 8.39 -5.60
C SER A 176 9.52 8.35 -5.55
N TYR A 177 10.16 9.17 -6.37
CA TYR A 177 11.60 9.43 -6.29
C TYR A 177 11.84 10.74 -5.54
N SER A 178 12.82 10.75 -4.64
CA SER A 178 13.13 11.96 -3.86
C SER A 178 14.63 12.10 -3.54
N THR A 179 15.13 13.32 -3.72
CA THR A 179 16.43 13.78 -3.19
C THR A 179 16.28 14.99 -2.27
N GLY A 180 15.04 15.42 -2.03
CA GLY A 180 14.73 16.62 -1.23
C GLY A 180 13.35 17.22 -1.46
N GLY A 181 12.67 16.81 -2.53
CA GLY A 181 11.49 17.44 -3.09
C GLY A 181 10.19 16.65 -2.97
N ALA A 182 10.22 15.40 -2.52
CA ALA A 182 9.04 14.57 -2.35
C ALA A 182 8.93 14.05 -0.91
N ALA A 183 7.91 14.50 -0.17
CA ALA A 183 7.65 14.19 1.26
C ALA A 183 6.19 14.44 1.67
N ASN A 184 5.84 13.98 2.88
CA ASN A 184 4.61 14.30 3.62
C ASN A 184 3.33 13.94 2.87
N TYR A 185 3.23 12.70 2.42
CA TYR A 185 2.01 12.20 1.76
C TYR A 185 0.97 11.76 2.76
N ARG A 186 -0.30 12.01 2.46
CA ARG A 186 -1.42 11.65 3.32
C ARG A 186 -2.47 10.85 2.56
N PHE A 187 -2.89 9.76 3.16
CA PHE A 187 -3.98 8.93 2.67
C PHE A 187 -4.98 8.77 3.81
N SER A 188 -6.21 9.22 3.60
CA SER A 188 -7.28 9.14 4.60
C SER A 188 -8.49 8.47 3.96
N ASP A 189 -9.09 7.48 4.62
CA ASP A 189 -10.26 6.77 4.10
C ASP A 189 -10.07 6.29 2.65
N CYS A 190 -8.91 5.69 2.35
CA CYS A 190 -8.59 5.14 1.04
C CYS A 190 -8.63 3.60 1.03
N GLU A 191 -8.99 2.98 -0.09
CA GLU A 191 -8.98 1.52 -0.27
C GLU A 191 -8.17 1.11 -1.50
N TRP A 192 -7.26 0.15 -1.36
CA TRP A 192 -6.54 -0.47 -2.48
C TRP A 192 -7.00 -1.91 -2.70
N MET A 193 -7.32 -2.26 -3.94
CA MET A 193 -7.83 -3.59 -4.34
C MET A 193 -7.22 -4.07 -5.66
N GLY A 194 -7.39 -5.35 -5.99
CA GLY A 194 -6.80 -5.97 -7.17
C GLY A 194 -5.38 -6.48 -6.92
N GLU A 195 -4.71 -6.97 -7.97
CA GLU A 195 -3.33 -7.46 -7.87
C GLU A 195 -2.35 -6.36 -8.29
N TRP A 196 -1.57 -5.86 -7.34
CA TRP A 196 -0.56 -4.82 -7.54
C TRP A 196 0.84 -5.44 -7.55
N GLU A 197 1.78 -4.86 -8.30
CA GLU A 197 3.21 -5.09 -8.06
C GLU A 197 3.62 -4.37 -6.77
N TYR A 198 3.40 -3.05 -6.76
CA TYR A 198 3.56 -2.18 -5.61
C TYR A 198 2.29 -1.35 -5.37
N GLY A 199 1.90 -1.17 -4.11
CA GLY A 199 1.02 -0.05 -3.76
C GLY A 199 1.78 1.27 -3.96
N ILE A 200 2.86 1.45 -3.21
CA ILE A 200 3.72 2.62 -3.22
C ILE A 200 5.16 2.14 -3.21
N ALA A 201 5.95 2.61 -4.17
CA ALA A 201 7.37 2.34 -4.26
C ALA A 201 8.18 3.62 -4.11
N LEU A 202 9.14 3.62 -3.19
CA LEU A 202 9.98 4.77 -2.87
C LEU A 202 11.42 4.53 -3.32
N ASP A 203 11.99 5.55 -3.95
CA ASP A 203 13.35 5.59 -4.49
C ASP A 203 14.05 6.94 -4.25
N GLY A 204 15.33 7.03 -4.58
CA GLY A 204 16.17 8.22 -4.42
C GLY A 204 17.10 8.12 -3.22
N SER A 205 17.48 9.24 -2.62
CA SER A 205 18.48 9.29 -1.54
C SER A 205 18.03 10.07 -0.31
N ASN A 206 16.89 10.79 -0.37
CA ASN A 206 16.40 11.56 0.77
C ASN A 206 14.88 11.81 0.75
N THR A 207 14.33 12.29 1.86
CA THR A 207 13.08 13.08 1.96
C THR A 207 11.75 12.37 1.65
N ASN A 208 11.76 11.14 1.14
CA ASN A 208 10.58 10.25 1.02
C ASN A 208 10.00 9.84 2.39
N SER A 209 9.63 10.82 3.20
CA SER A 209 9.44 10.77 4.64
C SER A 209 8.11 11.41 5.03
N GLU A 210 7.76 11.31 6.31
CA GLU A 210 6.56 11.91 6.92
C GLU A 210 5.23 11.45 6.30
N MET A 211 5.15 10.21 5.82
CA MET A 211 3.95 9.71 5.16
C MET A 211 2.95 9.11 6.16
N ARG A 212 1.66 9.28 5.88
CA ARG A 212 0.59 8.86 6.78
C ARG A 212 -0.58 8.19 6.06
N TRP A 213 -1.07 7.11 6.67
CA TRP A 213 -2.29 6.40 6.33
C TRP A 213 -3.21 6.36 7.55
N GLU A 214 -4.44 6.85 7.40
CA GLU A 214 -5.46 6.92 8.46
C GLU A 214 -6.75 6.28 7.96
N ALA A 215 -7.32 5.34 8.73
CA ALA A 215 -8.61 4.69 8.42
C ALA A 215 -8.67 4.05 7.02
N CYS A 216 -7.53 3.61 6.51
CA CYS A 216 -7.41 3.06 5.17
C CYS A 216 -7.54 1.53 5.13
N ARG A 217 -7.89 1.00 3.96
CA ARG A 217 -7.94 -0.44 3.69
C ARG A 217 -6.95 -0.86 2.62
N VAL A 218 -6.13 -1.86 2.93
CA VAL A 218 -5.21 -2.50 1.98
C VAL A 218 -5.70 -3.91 1.73
N GLY A 219 -6.14 -4.20 0.51
CA GLY A 219 -6.61 -5.53 0.12
C GLY A 219 -6.18 -5.93 -1.28
N GLY A 220 -6.79 -7.00 -1.81
CA GLY A 220 -6.33 -7.61 -3.06
C GLY A 220 -5.07 -8.44 -2.85
N ALA A 221 -4.05 -8.28 -3.69
CA ALA A 221 -2.80 -9.02 -3.60
C ALA A 221 -1.60 -8.18 -4.05
N TYR A 222 -0.39 -8.54 -3.57
CA TYR A 222 0.84 -7.78 -3.84
C TYR A 222 2.00 -8.69 -4.26
N ARG A 223 2.52 -8.51 -5.48
CA ARG A 223 3.71 -9.24 -5.96
C ARG A 223 4.94 -8.93 -5.13
N LYS A 224 5.11 -7.66 -4.74
CA LYS A 224 6.17 -7.22 -3.84
C LYS A 224 5.58 -6.82 -2.50
N ALA A 225 5.19 -5.55 -2.36
CA ALA A 225 4.64 -5.01 -1.11
C ALA A 225 3.61 -3.91 -1.36
N PHE A 226 2.75 -3.63 -0.37
CA PHE A 226 1.94 -2.42 -0.40
C PHE A 226 2.83 -1.17 -0.31
N LEU A 227 3.73 -1.06 0.66
CA LEU A 227 4.76 -0.02 0.70
C LEU A 227 6.14 -0.66 0.62
N TYR A 228 6.89 -0.31 -0.42
CA TYR A 228 8.27 -0.72 -0.60
C TYR A 228 9.19 0.49 -0.56
N ALA A 229 9.98 0.62 0.51
CA ALA A 229 10.88 1.74 0.74
C ALA A 229 12.33 1.30 0.56
N GLY A 230 12.86 1.45 -0.65
CA GLY A 230 14.17 0.89 -0.96
C GLY A 230 14.38 0.47 -2.40
N LEU A 231 13.62 1.03 -3.36
CA LEU A 231 13.59 0.49 -4.73
C LEU A 231 14.94 0.62 -5.44
N SER A 232 15.71 1.67 -5.11
CA SER A 232 17.12 1.83 -5.49
C SER A 232 17.38 1.72 -7.01
N LEU A 233 16.45 2.20 -7.86
CA LEU A 233 16.65 2.21 -9.31
C LEU A 233 17.50 3.39 -9.74
N HIS A 234 17.29 4.54 -9.10
CA HIS A 234 17.98 5.79 -9.39
C HIS A 234 18.94 6.23 -8.30
N SER A 235 18.91 5.58 -7.13
CA SER A 235 19.89 5.86 -6.10
C SER A 235 21.29 5.41 -6.52
N THR A 236 22.25 6.31 -6.47
CA THR A 236 23.67 6.01 -6.63
C THR A 236 24.26 5.26 -5.44
N ASP A 237 23.56 5.28 -4.30
CA ASP A 237 24.01 4.68 -3.06
C ASP A 237 22.82 4.16 -2.24
N ARG A 238 22.57 2.86 -2.39
CA ARG A 238 21.32 2.21 -1.95
C ARG A 238 21.12 2.29 -0.45
N GLU A 239 22.21 2.25 0.31
CA GLU A 239 22.16 2.28 1.77
C GLU A 239 21.68 3.64 2.30
N GLN A 240 21.76 4.73 1.51
CA GLN A 240 21.25 6.06 1.91
C GLN A 240 19.72 6.11 2.02
N GLN A 241 19.03 5.10 1.49
CA GLN A 241 17.57 5.00 1.59
C GLN A 241 17.10 4.69 3.02
N ASP A 242 18.01 4.50 3.98
CA ASP A 242 17.70 4.50 5.40
C ASP A 242 17.31 5.90 5.97
N GLN A 243 17.46 6.97 5.17
CA GLN A 243 16.96 8.32 5.45
C GLN A 243 15.49 8.54 5.08
N PHE A 244 14.82 7.48 4.63
CA PHE A 244 13.38 7.46 4.40
C PHE A 244 12.68 7.16 5.72
N LEU A 245 12.10 8.19 6.34
CA LEU A 245 11.73 8.17 7.76
C LEU A 245 10.28 8.56 8.00
N ASN A 246 9.75 8.10 9.12
CA ASN A 246 8.48 8.54 9.69
C ASN A 246 7.26 8.16 8.84
N TYR A 247 6.85 6.91 8.99
CA TYR A 247 5.63 6.35 8.41
C TYR A 247 4.65 6.02 9.52
N TRP A 248 3.43 6.55 9.40
CA TRP A 248 2.37 6.30 10.37
C TRP A 248 1.18 5.64 9.72
N PHE A 249 0.82 4.48 10.23
CA PHE A 249 -0.35 3.71 9.85
C PHE A 249 -1.28 3.62 11.06
N THR A 250 -2.46 4.22 10.97
CA THR A 250 -3.42 4.28 12.08
C THR A 250 -4.78 3.79 11.62
N ASP A 251 -5.43 2.94 12.43
CA ASP A 251 -6.78 2.41 12.17
C ASP A 251 -6.89 1.68 10.83
N MET A 252 -5.84 0.92 10.48
CA MET A 252 -5.76 0.23 9.20
C MET A 252 -6.60 -1.06 9.17
N ASN A 253 -7.25 -1.31 8.03
CA ASN A 253 -7.72 -2.66 7.68
C ASN A 253 -6.79 -3.26 6.63
N VAL A 254 -5.86 -4.10 7.07
CA VAL A 254 -4.94 -4.81 6.18
C VAL A 254 -5.50 -6.21 5.94
N THR A 255 -6.24 -6.41 4.85
CA THR A 255 -6.84 -7.70 4.49
C THR A 255 -6.59 -8.00 3.01
N TYR A 256 -5.50 -8.71 2.73
CA TYR A 256 -5.10 -9.12 1.39
C TYR A 256 -5.01 -10.65 1.26
N GLU A 257 -4.99 -11.16 0.04
CA GLU A 257 -4.91 -12.57 -0.28
C GLU A 257 -3.49 -13.09 -0.06
N TRP A 258 -2.51 -12.43 -0.66
CA TRP A 258 -1.09 -12.75 -0.52
C TRP A 258 -0.23 -11.52 -0.87
N GLY A 259 1.02 -11.50 -0.40
CA GLY A 259 1.95 -10.40 -0.62
C GLY A 259 2.62 -9.91 0.66
N ASN A 260 3.32 -8.78 0.56
CA ASN A 260 3.85 -8.11 1.75
C ASN A 260 3.10 -6.80 2.01
N PHE A 261 2.94 -6.39 3.27
CA PHE A 261 2.39 -5.07 3.57
C PHE A 261 3.49 -4.01 3.55
N LEU A 262 4.46 -4.07 4.46
CA LEU A 262 5.59 -3.13 4.53
C LEU A 262 6.92 -3.82 4.27
N GLU A 263 7.71 -3.27 3.35
CA GLU A 263 9.08 -3.74 3.08
C GLU A 263 10.09 -2.59 3.09
N PHE A 264 11.04 -2.66 4.05
CA PHE A 264 12.04 -1.63 4.30
C PHE A 264 13.45 -2.26 4.34
N PRO A 265 14.09 -2.48 3.18
CA PRO A 265 15.39 -3.15 3.11
C PRO A 265 16.53 -2.44 3.84
N TYR A 266 16.57 -1.11 3.85
CA TYR A 266 17.75 -0.36 4.33
C TYR A 266 17.56 0.31 5.70
N GLY A 267 16.32 0.54 6.12
CA GLY A 267 16.03 1.22 7.38
C GLY A 267 14.69 1.92 7.32
N GLY A 268 14.33 2.62 8.39
CA GLY A 268 13.10 3.39 8.48
C GLY A 268 12.64 3.63 9.90
N SER A 269 11.77 4.63 10.06
CA SER A 269 11.03 4.90 11.29
C SER A 269 9.54 4.68 11.02
N VAL A 270 9.01 3.54 11.46
CA VAL A 270 7.67 3.06 11.12
C VAL A 270 6.86 2.87 12.40
N THR A 271 5.61 3.32 12.37
CA THR A 271 4.63 3.13 13.44
C THR A 271 3.32 2.62 12.85
N CYS A 272 2.85 1.47 13.32
CA CYS A 272 1.53 0.92 13.03
C CYS A 272 0.72 0.87 14.34
N ARG A 273 -0.48 1.45 14.34
CA ARG A 273 -1.35 1.53 15.51
C ARG A 273 -2.78 1.14 15.16
N SER A 274 -3.32 0.24 15.98
CA SER A 274 -4.69 -0.26 15.87
C SER A 274 -4.96 -0.95 14.53
N GLY A 275 -6.13 -1.57 14.44
CA GLY A 275 -6.62 -2.17 13.19
C GLY A 275 -6.57 -3.69 13.16
N SER A 276 -6.86 -4.25 11.98
CA SER A 276 -6.99 -5.70 11.76
C SER A 276 -6.14 -6.14 10.58
N TYR A 277 -5.25 -7.09 10.84
CA TYR A 277 -4.22 -7.53 9.90
C TYR A 277 -4.42 -9.00 9.57
N ILE A 278 -4.80 -9.29 8.32
CA ILE A 278 -5.23 -10.61 7.86
C ILE A 278 -4.61 -10.91 6.50
N VAL A 279 -3.90 -12.03 6.41
CA VAL A 279 -3.57 -12.65 5.12
C VAL A 279 -4.52 -13.82 4.91
N THR A 280 -5.26 -13.80 3.80
CA THR A 280 -6.37 -14.73 3.56
C THR A 280 -6.03 -15.92 2.68
N GLY A 281 -4.87 -15.91 2.02
CA GLY A 281 -4.40 -16.96 1.13
C GLY A 281 -2.88 -17.08 1.09
N ARG A 282 -2.37 -17.72 0.04
CA ARG A 282 -0.93 -17.91 -0.22
C ARG A 282 -0.59 -17.36 -1.61
N ARG A 283 0.69 -17.05 -1.84
CA ARG A 283 1.14 -16.71 -3.20
C ARG A 283 0.81 -17.87 -4.15
N PRO A 284 0.27 -17.60 -5.35
CA PRO A 284 -0.09 -18.66 -6.30
C PRO A 284 1.14 -19.37 -6.86
N THR A 285 2.28 -18.67 -6.90
CA THR A 285 3.57 -19.17 -7.38
C THR A 285 4.68 -18.75 -6.42
N ALA A 286 5.71 -19.59 -6.28
CA ALA A 286 6.88 -19.24 -5.48
C ALA A 286 7.58 -18.00 -6.05
N HIS A 287 7.72 -16.97 -5.23
CA HIS A 287 8.51 -15.79 -5.56
C HIS A 287 10.00 -16.05 -5.23
N PRO A 288 10.97 -15.57 -6.04
CA PRO A 288 12.39 -15.79 -5.79
C PRO A 288 12.87 -15.39 -4.39
N ASP A 289 12.36 -14.26 -3.89
CA ASP A 289 12.78 -13.69 -2.59
C ASP A 289 11.88 -14.11 -1.40
N TYR A 290 10.68 -14.64 -1.66
CA TYR A 290 9.65 -14.86 -0.62
C TYR A 290 9.11 -16.29 -0.58
N GLY A 291 9.44 -17.13 -1.57
CA GLY A 291 8.78 -18.41 -1.75
C GLY A 291 7.26 -18.24 -1.85
N PHE A 292 6.51 -19.01 -1.08
CA PHE A 292 5.05 -18.92 -0.98
C PHE A 292 4.55 -17.98 0.12
N GLU A 293 5.47 -17.38 0.88
CA GLU A 293 5.17 -16.66 2.11
C GLU A 293 4.63 -15.26 1.85
N SER A 294 3.88 -14.76 2.83
CA SER A 294 3.37 -13.38 2.89
C SER A 294 3.73 -12.78 4.23
N ALA A 295 4.10 -11.50 4.25
CA ALA A 295 4.59 -10.84 5.47
C ALA A 295 3.89 -9.50 5.73
N PHE A 296 3.51 -9.22 6.98
CA PHE A 296 3.09 -7.85 7.33
C PHE A 296 4.28 -6.89 7.34
N PHE A 297 5.39 -7.29 7.94
CA PHE A 297 6.59 -6.44 8.07
C PHE A 297 7.83 -7.20 7.61
N ARG A 298 8.56 -6.67 6.62
CA ARG A 298 9.78 -7.30 6.08
C ARG A 298 10.93 -6.31 6.04
N PHE A 299 11.97 -6.58 6.82
CA PHE A 299 13.16 -5.73 7.00
C PHE A 299 14.43 -6.55 6.70
N PRO A 300 14.67 -6.92 5.43
CA PRO A 300 15.47 -8.10 5.08
C PRO A 300 16.99 -7.91 5.06
N ARG A 301 17.55 -6.72 5.32
CA ARG A 301 19.01 -6.51 5.24
C ARG A 301 19.64 -6.02 6.55
N PRO A 302 20.85 -6.50 6.85
CA PRO A 302 21.66 -6.00 7.95
C PRO A 302 22.57 -4.81 7.57
N SER A 303 22.78 -4.50 6.29
CA SER A 303 23.68 -3.41 5.85
C SER A 303 22.91 -2.11 5.59
N HIS A 304 23.48 -0.98 6.04
CA HIS A 304 22.92 0.38 5.98
C HIS A 304 23.94 1.41 6.50
N PHE A 305 23.69 2.71 6.28
CA PHE A 305 24.58 3.82 6.70
C PHE A 305 24.37 4.32 8.13
N ASP A 306 23.79 3.50 9.00
CA ASP A 306 23.57 3.85 10.39
C ASP A 306 22.45 4.91 10.55
N GLY A 307 21.55 5.00 9.56
CA GLY A 307 20.31 5.74 9.67
C GLY A 307 19.35 5.17 10.71
N VAL A 308 18.12 5.67 10.71
CA VAL A 308 17.14 5.33 11.75
C VAL A 308 16.53 3.96 11.49
N GLN A 309 16.55 3.11 12.51
CA GLN A 309 15.87 1.81 12.53
C GLN A 309 14.94 1.77 13.73
N ARG A 310 13.67 2.00 13.47
CA ARG A 310 12.66 2.01 14.52
C ARG A 310 11.35 1.49 13.97
N PHE A 311 10.89 0.39 14.53
CA PHE A 311 9.58 -0.18 14.26
C PHE A 311 8.77 -0.26 15.54
N HIS A 312 7.52 0.21 15.49
CA HIS A 312 6.56 0.12 16.58
C HIS A 312 5.21 -0.34 16.05
N ALA A 313 4.72 -1.48 16.55
CA ALA A 313 3.38 -2.00 16.34
C ALA A 313 2.61 -1.98 17.66
N GLU A 314 1.38 -1.49 17.65
CA GLU A 314 0.59 -1.32 18.86
C GLU A 314 -0.90 -1.54 18.63
N ASP A 315 -1.56 -2.27 19.55
CA ASP A 315 -3.01 -2.52 19.51
C ASP A 315 -3.46 -3.24 18.21
N ILE A 316 -2.60 -4.10 17.65
CA ILE A 316 -2.87 -4.79 16.39
C ILE A 316 -3.30 -6.23 16.67
N ARG A 317 -4.43 -6.61 16.08
CA ARG A 317 -4.83 -8.01 15.97
C ARG A 317 -4.40 -8.60 14.62
N PHE A 318 -3.59 -9.64 14.66
CA PHE A 318 -3.18 -10.45 13.52
C PHE A 318 -4.01 -11.74 13.43
N GLU A 319 -4.56 -12.04 12.25
CA GLU A 319 -5.17 -13.34 11.95
C GLU A 319 -4.26 -14.18 11.06
N LEU A 320 -3.42 -15.00 11.68
CA LEU A 320 -2.53 -15.94 10.99
C LEU A 320 -3.32 -17.16 10.54
N ARG A 321 -3.64 -17.24 9.25
CA ARG A 321 -4.50 -18.30 8.69
C ARG A 321 -3.76 -19.52 8.16
N ASP A 322 -2.43 -19.45 8.17
CA ASP A 322 -1.58 -20.39 7.49
C ASP A 322 -0.13 -20.31 8.00
N ASP A 323 0.63 -21.42 7.92
CA ASP A 323 2.02 -21.49 8.40
C ASP A 323 3.03 -20.71 7.55
N ALA A 324 2.64 -20.28 6.35
CA ALA A 324 3.42 -19.41 5.48
C ALA A 324 3.16 -17.89 5.71
N VAL A 325 2.37 -17.52 6.73
CA VAL A 325 2.12 -16.11 7.09
C VAL A 325 3.12 -15.67 8.17
N VAL A 326 3.76 -14.54 7.90
CA VAL A 326 4.79 -13.94 8.75
C VAL A 326 4.29 -12.60 9.27
N VAL A 327 4.35 -12.38 10.58
CA VAL A 327 4.13 -11.06 11.17
C VAL A 327 5.32 -10.17 10.85
N ILE A 328 6.52 -10.61 11.20
CA ILE A 328 7.75 -9.86 10.95
C ILE A 328 8.90 -10.77 10.54
N ASP A 329 9.67 -10.35 9.53
CA ASP A 329 10.97 -10.91 9.17
C ASP A 329 12.00 -9.78 9.18
N CYS A 330 12.82 -9.72 10.24
CA CYS A 330 13.72 -8.60 10.50
C CYS A 330 15.19 -9.04 10.59
N ALA A 331 16.02 -8.40 9.79
CA ALA A 331 17.47 -8.55 9.77
C ALA A 331 18.20 -7.21 9.95
N TRP A 332 17.50 -6.17 10.42
CA TRP A 332 18.16 -4.93 10.85
C TRP A 332 19.27 -5.26 11.85
N ASN A 333 20.34 -4.47 11.84
CA ASN A 333 21.51 -4.76 12.64
C ASN A 333 21.64 -3.88 13.89
N ARG A 334 20.71 -2.94 14.12
CA ARG A 334 20.64 -2.02 15.26
C ARG A 334 19.19 -1.51 15.44
N GLY A 335 19.00 -0.52 16.30
CA GLY A 335 17.73 0.18 16.46
C GLY A 335 16.74 -0.57 17.34
N THR A 336 15.44 -0.39 17.07
CA THR A 336 14.36 -0.93 17.91
C THR A 336 13.23 -1.57 17.10
N VAL A 337 12.72 -2.69 17.60
CA VAL A 337 11.51 -3.37 17.13
C VAL A 337 10.62 -3.60 18.33
N HIS A 338 9.47 -2.95 18.37
CA HIS A 338 8.56 -3.02 19.51
C HIS A 338 7.16 -3.44 19.09
N PHE A 339 6.63 -4.45 19.77
CA PHE A 339 5.22 -4.84 19.74
C PHE A 339 4.63 -4.56 21.11
N ASN A 340 3.55 -3.78 21.15
CA ASN A 340 2.85 -3.39 22.37
C ASN A 340 1.37 -3.79 22.25
N ASP A 341 0.85 -4.57 23.19
CA ASP A 341 -0.57 -4.96 23.21
C ASP A 341 -1.07 -5.55 21.87
N CYS A 342 -0.24 -6.40 21.25
CA CYS A 342 -0.58 -7.08 20.00
C CYS A 342 -1.09 -8.50 20.27
N ASP A 343 -1.97 -9.00 19.41
CA ASP A 343 -2.57 -10.33 19.52
C ASP A 343 -2.52 -11.06 18.18
N ASP A 344 -1.79 -12.18 18.10
CA ASP A 344 -1.77 -13.07 16.93
C ASP A 344 -2.42 -14.45 17.19
N THR A 345 -3.16 -14.57 18.29
CA THR A 345 -3.74 -15.84 18.78
C THR A 345 -5.11 -16.17 18.21
N ALA A 346 -5.66 -15.34 17.32
CA ALA A 346 -7.00 -15.52 16.74
C ALA A 346 -7.24 -16.91 16.11
N HIS A 347 -6.17 -17.60 15.70
CA HIS A 347 -6.21 -18.96 15.17
C HIS A 347 -5.33 -19.97 15.94
N ALA A 348 -5.01 -19.70 17.21
CA ALA A 348 -4.21 -20.60 18.04
C ALA A 348 -4.85 -21.98 18.28
N PHE A 349 -6.15 -22.14 18.03
CA PHE A 349 -6.86 -23.42 18.12
C PHE A 349 -6.73 -24.29 16.86
N LYS A 350 -6.08 -23.81 15.80
CA LYS A 350 -5.93 -24.53 14.53
C LYS A 350 -4.72 -25.47 14.57
N SER A 351 -4.78 -26.57 13.84
CA SER A 351 -3.71 -27.59 13.84
C SER A 351 -2.34 -27.12 13.34
N PHE A 352 -2.27 -26.01 12.60
CA PHE A 352 -1.01 -25.44 12.13
C PHE A 352 -0.34 -24.52 13.17
N SER A 353 -1.05 -24.14 14.25
CA SER A 353 -0.58 -23.12 15.19
C SER A 353 0.77 -23.46 15.82
N ASP A 354 0.98 -24.72 16.19
CA ASP A 354 2.21 -25.17 16.84
C ASP A 354 3.44 -25.08 15.92
N ALA A 355 3.22 -25.14 14.60
CA ALA A 355 4.25 -25.03 13.58
C ALA A 355 4.54 -23.58 13.16
N LEU A 356 3.74 -22.60 13.59
CA LEU A 356 3.92 -21.20 13.22
C LEU A 356 5.30 -20.69 13.66
N ARG A 357 5.94 -19.97 12.73
CA ARG A 357 7.19 -19.20 12.93
C ARG A 357 6.96 -17.78 12.44
N ALA A 358 5.96 -17.11 13.00
CA ALA A 358 5.43 -15.86 12.44
C ALA A 358 6.33 -14.65 12.72
N HIS A 359 7.13 -14.69 13.78
CA HIS A 359 8.08 -13.63 14.12
C HIS A 359 9.50 -14.15 13.94
N ARG A 360 10.28 -13.50 13.09
CA ARG A 360 11.59 -13.99 12.64
C ARG A 360 12.61 -12.87 12.74
N TYR A 361 13.75 -13.21 13.32
CA TYR A 361 14.87 -12.28 13.52
C TYR A 361 16.19 -12.90 13.10
N THR A 362 17.01 -12.12 12.41
CA THR A 362 18.41 -12.45 12.18
C THR A 362 19.28 -11.51 13.02
N LEU A 363 19.87 -12.04 14.08
CA LEU A 363 20.65 -11.28 15.04
C LEU A 363 22.11 -11.14 14.58
N THR A 364 22.63 -9.92 14.69
CA THR A 364 24.04 -9.57 14.50
C THR A 364 24.67 -9.18 15.83
N ASP A 365 25.97 -8.81 15.85
CA ASP A 365 26.66 -8.31 17.04
C ASP A 365 26.03 -7.05 17.65
N ASN A 366 25.25 -6.29 16.86
CA ASN A 366 24.60 -5.05 17.28
C ASN A 366 23.08 -5.09 17.18
N GLY A 367 22.50 -6.27 16.90
CA GLY A 367 21.11 -6.46 16.44
C GLY A 367 20.05 -5.66 17.20
N PRO A 368 18.88 -5.41 16.59
CA PRO A 368 17.86 -4.53 17.14
C PRO A 368 17.47 -4.93 18.56
N LEU A 369 17.15 -3.94 19.37
CA LEU A 369 16.44 -4.18 20.62
C LEU A 369 15.00 -4.58 20.27
N VAL A 370 14.67 -5.84 20.53
CA VAL A 370 13.34 -6.41 20.29
C VAL A 370 12.58 -6.47 21.60
N ARG A 371 11.39 -5.86 21.64
CA ARG A 371 10.51 -5.90 22.80
C ARG A 371 9.10 -6.33 22.40
N TYR A 372 8.55 -7.23 23.19
CA TYR A 372 7.13 -7.56 23.23
C TYR A 372 6.61 -7.17 24.60
N ASP A 373 5.59 -6.32 24.64
CA ASP A 373 4.99 -5.83 25.88
C ASP A 373 3.49 -6.12 25.85
N SER A 374 3.02 -6.84 26.87
CA SER A 374 1.59 -7.14 27.06
C SER A 374 0.92 -7.82 25.85
N CYS A 375 1.68 -8.61 25.08
CA CYS A 375 1.19 -9.26 23.86
C CYS A 375 0.60 -10.66 24.13
N GLN A 376 -0.26 -11.12 23.22
CA GLN A 376 -0.71 -12.51 23.12
C GLN A 376 -0.08 -13.13 21.87
N LEU A 377 0.72 -14.19 22.06
CA LEU A 377 1.62 -14.71 21.04
C LEU A 377 1.40 -16.21 20.80
N VAL A 378 1.35 -16.66 19.55
CA VAL A 378 1.16 -18.06 19.14
C VAL A 378 2.38 -18.66 18.45
N GLY A 379 2.54 -19.98 18.55
CA GLY A 379 3.61 -20.73 17.87
C GLY A 379 4.95 -20.50 18.55
N THR A 380 6.02 -20.34 17.76
CA THR A 380 7.33 -19.96 18.28
C THR A 380 7.94 -18.82 17.49
N HIS A 381 8.80 -18.05 18.14
CA HIS A 381 9.55 -16.98 17.51
C HIS A 381 10.90 -17.50 17.05
N GLN A 382 11.23 -17.30 15.77
CA GLN A 382 12.47 -17.77 15.18
C GLN A 382 13.58 -16.74 15.35
N TYR A 383 14.72 -17.19 15.87
CA TYR A 383 15.95 -16.42 15.94
C TYR A 383 17.05 -17.17 15.21
N ARG A 384 17.73 -16.45 14.32
CA ARG A 384 18.91 -16.88 13.58
C ARG A 384 20.07 -16.00 14.00
N THR A 385 21.28 -16.52 13.95
CA THR A 385 22.49 -15.74 14.21
C THR A 385 23.27 -15.57 12.92
N ALA A 386 23.64 -14.32 12.59
CA ALA A 386 24.55 -14.07 11.48
C ALA A 386 25.88 -14.81 11.72
N SER A 387 26.48 -15.36 10.66
CA SER A 387 27.70 -16.16 10.78
C SER A 387 28.80 -15.43 11.56
N GLY A 388 29.25 -16.03 12.66
CA GLY A 388 30.30 -15.48 13.53
C GLY A 388 29.85 -14.41 14.53
N ALA A 389 28.57 -14.05 14.56
CA ALA A 389 28.05 -13.06 15.48
C ALA A 389 27.84 -13.63 16.90
N THR A 390 28.06 -12.79 17.90
CA THR A 390 27.76 -13.02 19.32
C THR A 390 26.72 -11.99 19.76
N PRO A 391 25.42 -12.27 19.55
CA PRO A 391 24.39 -11.27 19.80
C PRO A 391 24.31 -10.91 21.29
N PRO A 392 24.15 -9.61 21.62
CA PRO A 392 23.95 -9.18 23.00
C PRO A 392 22.56 -9.62 23.51
N SER A 393 22.29 -9.45 24.80
CA SER A 393 20.93 -9.54 25.33
C SER A 393 20.08 -8.40 24.77
N CYS A 394 19.33 -8.70 23.71
CA CYS A 394 18.61 -7.72 22.90
C CYS A 394 17.11 -8.02 22.77
N VAL A 395 16.62 -9.12 23.35
CA VAL A 395 15.22 -9.54 23.22
C VAL A 395 14.54 -9.62 24.59
N ARG A 396 13.38 -8.96 24.72
CA ARG A 396 12.57 -9.01 25.94
C ARG A 396 11.10 -9.27 25.63
N TYR A 397 10.53 -10.24 26.34
CA TYR A 397 9.09 -10.46 26.46
C TYR A 397 8.66 -10.02 27.86
N ASP A 398 7.70 -9.12 27.95
CA ASP A 398 7.19 -8.60 29.22
C ASP A 398 5.68 -8.73 29.27
N MET A 399 5.15 -9.31 30.35
CA MET A 399 3.70 -9.47 30.58
C MET A 399 2.94 -10.16 29.42
N CYS A 400 3.61 -11.02 28.64
CA CYS A 400 3.01 -11.68 27.49
C CYS A 400 2.29 -12.99 27.86
N ARG A 401 1.28 -13.36 27.08
CA ARG A 401 0.68 -14.70 27.08
C ARG A 401 1.23 -15.52 25.91
N LEU A 402 1.74 -16.71 26.20
CA LEU A 402 2.37 -17.60 25.22
C LEU A 402 1.46 -18.81 24.94
N ALA A 403 0.83 -18.80 23.77
CA ALA A 403 0.03 -19.92 23.27
C ALA A 403 0.92 -20.93 22.52
N SER A 404 0.43 -22.17 22.41
CA SER A 404 1.12 -23.34 21.82
C SER A 404 2.36 -23.83 22.56
N HIS A 405 3.21 -22.96 23.11
CA HIS A 405 4.49 -23.33 23.73
C HIS A 405 4.78 -22.54 25.01
N PRO A 406 5.26 -23.19 26.11
CA PRO A 406 5.77 -22.48 27.27
C PRO A 406 7.09 -21.74 26.96
N SER A 407 7.50 -20.79 27.81
CA SER A 407 8.76 -20.01 27.62
C SER A 407 9.99 -20.89 27.38
N ALA A 408 10.04 -22.08 28.00
CA ALA A 408 11.12 -23.05 27.82
C ALA A 408 11.22 -23.64 26.41
N SER A 409 10.20 -23.54 25.56
CA SER A 409 10.22 -24.00 24.16
C SER A 409 9.71 -22.97 23.16
N PHE A 410 9.40 -21.74 23.61
CA PHE A 410 8.83 -20.69 22.77
C PHE A 410 9.80 -20.11 21.72
N LEU A 411 11.11 -20.24 21.92
CA LEU A 411 12.12 -19.79 20.97
C LEU A 411 12.54 -20.94 20.04
N ALA A 412 12.43 -20.73 18.73
CA ALA A 412 13.04 -21.60 17.72
C ALA A 412 14.40 -21.04 17.32
N LEU A 413 15.47 -21.77 17.65
CA LEU A 413 16.85 -21.34 17.50
C LEU A 413 17.59 -22.19 16.45
N ASP A 414 18.60 -21.60 15.82
CA ASP A 414 19.56 -22.36 15.01
C ASP A 414 20.38 -23.31 15.89
N ALA A 415 20.95 -24.35 15.28
CA ALA A 415 21.80 -25.30 15.98
C ALA A 415 22.97 -24.57 16.68
N HIS A 416 23.21 -24.89 17.95
CA HIS A 416 24.27 -24.32 18.80
C HIS A 416 24.05 -22.88 19.30
N GLN A 417 22.90 -22.26 19.02
CA GLN A 417 22.56 -20.95 19.60
C GLN A 417 21.99 -21.11 21.03
N ASP A 418 22.53 -20.33 21.97
CA ASP A 418 22.02 -20.25 23.34
C ASP A 418 20.86 -19.24 23.47
N ARG A 419 20.14 -19.26 24.59
CA ARG A 419 18.96 -18.45 24.91
C ARG A 419 19.27 -17.17 25.66
N ASP A 420 20.51 -16.95 26.08
CA ASP A 420 20.93 -15.82 26.93
C ASP A 420 20.63 -14.44 26.30
N PHE A 421 20.39 -14.37 25.00
CA PHE A 421 20.00 -13.14 24.31
C PHE A 421 18.55 -12.69 24.61
N ALA A 422 17.71 -13.57 25.16
CA ALA A 422 16.29 -13.35 25.36
C ALA A 422 15.84 -13.54 26.82
N THR A 423 15.01 -12.62 27.31
CA THR A 423 14.42 -12.69 28.66
C THR A 423 12.90 -12.71 28.60
N PHE A 424 12.27 -13.56 29.43
CA PHE A 424 10.84 -13.59 29.67
C PHE A 424 10.53 -13.07 31.08
N ALA A 425 9.93 -11.90 31.18
CA ALA A 425 9.52 -11.27 32.43
C ALA A 425 8.00 -11.39 32.58
N SER A 426 7.54 -11.99 33.68
CA SER A 426 6.12 -12.08 34.05
C SER A 426 5.20 -12.66 32.96
N CYS A 427 5.74 -13.49 32.06
CA CYS A 427 4.97 -14.13 31.00
C CYS A 427 4.21 -15.35 31.56
N LEU A 428 3.01 -15.58 31.02
CA LEU A 428 2.16 -16.70 31.40
C LEU A 428 1.94 -17.64 30.19
N PRO A 429 1.82 -18.97 30.40
CA PRO A 429 1.25 -19.83 29.39
C PRO A 429 -0.21 -19.42 29.12
N ALA A 430 -0.64 -19.45 27.86
CA ALA A 430 -2.02 -19.16 27.47
C ALA A 430 -2.99 -20.27 27.88
#